data_AF-A0A2V2ZQN7-F1
#
_entry.id   AF-A0A2V2ZQN7-F1
#
_cell.length_a   1.000
_cell.length_b   1.000
_cell.length_c   1.000
_cell.angle_alpha   90.00
_cell.angle_beta   90.00
_cell.angle_gamma   90.00
#
_symmetry.space_group_name_H-M   'P 1'
#
loop_
_entity.id
_entity.type
_entity.pdbx_description
1 polymer ?
#
loop_
_entity_poly.entity_id
_entity_poly.type
_entity_poly.pdbx_seq_one_letter_code
_entity_poly.pdbx_strand_id
1 'polypeptide(L)'
;MNTLYQQKEQANELRKNGLLEEALPLYQTLWESAQDKFNGAGLLHCLRKLRRFEEALPLAKELEKIHIGFDWCRREIIWTYIGGYLNRLTEKDTMGKTLNIANHILTLQPDDLAMQKVVFAVLKKAKQLKKMDIACEWVDKITPENIDSTPIKTERGDTGWSYQTIWYLHKIRCLIHQNLFKDAIDMVDFVLQNPNEKEKYFKRLKATALLKQGDIDEAEAILQFLCKARRVEWWLLYDYAMLISEKGEKTVALDYMYKAASSEKRLEGILGLILDAAKLSKELKRMEESFFHFQLVKLIREKNGWSIQEEILKELQELSTQHDFNSSVTFPEALKKCRSYWGANLTEPSRSMEKKNKRTSLSGVVKLAKEGAPYCFIHCNKESFYCLISDFPASPVDGMSVKFDAIQSYDKKKQKESWKAVNIISN
;
A
#
# COMPACT_ATOMS: atom_id res chain seq x y z
N MET A 1 16.24 26.08 -51.45
CA MET A 1 17.12 25.80 -50.28
C MET A 1 16.65 26.47 -48.98
N ASN A 2 15.77 27.48 -48.99
CA ASN A 2 15.35 28.20 -47.77
C ASN A 2 14.22 27.50 -46.96
N THR A 3 13.45 26.62 -47.60
CA THR A 3 12.19 26.06 -47.04
C THR A 3 12.41 24.99 -45.97
N LEU A 4 13.41 24.11 -46.13
CA LEU A 4 13.68 23.04 -45.16
C LEU A 4 14.22 23.60 -43.83
N TYR A 5 15.05 24.65 -43.91
CA TYR A 5 15.58 25.33 -42.74
C TYR A 5 14.44 26.00 -41.94
N GLN A 6 13.55 26.72 -42.62
CA GLN A 6 12.37 27.34 -42.01
C GLN A 6 11.45 26.29 -41.34
N GLN A 7 11.23 25.14 -41.98
CA GLN A 7 10.45 24.05 -41.39
C GLN A 7 11.09 23.47 -40.13
N LYS A 8 12.43 23.32 -40.11
CA LYS A 8 13.17 22.86 -38.92
C LYS A 8 13.05 23.84 -37.76
N GLU A 9 13.18 25.13 -38.05
CA GLU A 9 13.06 26.20 -37.06
C GLU A 9 11.63 26.22 -36.47
N GLN A 10 10.61 26.24 -37.33
CA GLN A 10 9.21 26.21 -36.93
C GLN A 10 8.87 24.98 -36.08
N ALA A 11 9.27 23.77 -36.51
CA ALA A 11 9.03 22.55 -35.75
C ALA A 11 9.69 22.58 -34.36
N ASN A 12 10.89 23.16 -34.27
CA ASN A 12 11.61 23.30 -33.00
C ASN A 12 10.98 24.33 -32.07
N GLU A 13 10.49 25.47 -32.60
CA GLU A 13 9.76 26.47 -31.83
C GLU A 13 8.47 25.90 -31.26
N LEU A 14 7.64 25.28 -32.09
CA LEU A 14 6.39 24.64 -31.67
C LEU A 14 6.63 23.61 -30.56
N ARG A 15 7.66 22.76 -30.71
CA ARG A 15 8.05 21.78 -29.70
C ARG A 15 8.48 22.43 -28.38
N LYS A 16 9.31 23.48 -28.42
CA LYS A 16 9.77 24.21 -27.23
C LYS A 16 8.60 24.92 -26.52
N ASN A 17 7.61 25.36 -27.27
CA ASN A 17 6.39 25.99 -26.75
C ASN A 17 5.33 24.98 -26.28
N GLY A 18 5.58 23.67 -26.39
CA GLY A 18 4.65 22.62 -25.97
C GLY A 18 3.48 22.38 -26.92
N LEU A 19 3.48 22.99 -28.11
CA LEU A 19 2.50 22.79 -29.18
C LEU A 19 2.83 21.51 -29.97
N LEU A 20 2.77 20.38 -29.27
CA LEU A 20 3.30 19.10 -29.74
C LEU A 20 2.49 18.49 -30.89
N GLU A 21 1.17 18.68 -30.89
CA GLU A 21 0.30 18.20 -31.98
C GLU A 21 0.61 18.91 -33.31
N GLU A 22 0.99 20.19 -33.26
CA GLU A 22 1.37 20.98 -34.44
C GLU A 22 2.81 20.68 -34.87
N ALA A 23 3.71 20.47 -33.91
CA ALA A 23 5.10 20.11 -34.19
C ALA A 23 5.24 18.72 -34.81
N LEU A 24 4.39 17.76 -34.41
CA LEU A 24 4.47 16.36 -34.83
C LEU A 24 4.47 16.17 -36.37
N PRO A 25 3.47 16.67 -37.14
CA PRO A 25 3.44 16.47 -38.59
C PRO A 25 4.65 17.11 -39.29
N LEU A 26 5.14 18.25 -38.79
CA LEU A 26 6.35 18.87 -39.35
C LEU A 26 7.57 17.97 -39.14
N TYR A 27 7.75 17.39 -37.94
CA TYR A 27 8.83 16.44 -37.69
C TYR A 27 8.71 15.14 -38.50
N GLN A 28 7.49 14.67 -38.80
CA GLN A 28 7.28 13.52 -39.69
C GLN A 28 7.79 13.81 -41.10
N THR A 29 7.37 14.93 -41.70
CA THR A 29 7.85 15.35 -43.03
C THR A 29 9.36 15.58 -43.05
N LEU A 30 9.91 16.18 -42.00
CA LEU A 30 11.35 16.39 -41.86
C LEU A 30 12.11 15.08 -41.74
N TRP A 31 11.57 14.08 -41.03
CA TRP A 31 12.20 12.76 -40.88
C TRP A 31 12.19 11.97 -42.20
N GLU A 32 11.07 12.01 -42.93
CA GLU A 32 10.97 11.40 -44.27
C GLU A 32 11.92 12.05 -45.28
N SER A 33 12.10 13.36 -45.20
CA SER A 33 12.96 14.11 -46.12
C SER A 33 14.45 13.99 -45.76
N ALA A 34 14.76 13.98 -44.46
CA ALA A 34 16.11 13.96 -43.94
C ALA A 34 16.16 13.27 -42.57
N GLN A 35 16.69 12.05 -42.54
CA GLN A 35 16.86 11.23 -41.34
C GLN A 35 18.00 11.70 -40.42
N ASP A 36 18.12 13.01 -40.20
CA ASP A 36 19.13 13.57 -39.32
C ASP A 36 18.75 13.46 -37.84
N LYS A 37 19.79 13.41 -36.99
CA LYS A 37 19.67 13.18 -35.55
C LYS A 37 18.76 14.15 -34.81
N PHE A 38 18.59 15.39 -35.30
CA PHE A 38 17.73 16.39 -34.65
C PHE A 38 16.26 16.16 -34.99
N ASN A 39 15.96 15.85 -36.26
CA ASN A 39 14.60 15.54 -36.69
C ASN A 39 14.09 14.28 -35.98
N GLY A 40 14.92 13.24 -35.91
CA GLY A 40 14.56 11.98 -35.24
C GLY A 40 14.30 12.17 -33.75
N ALA A 41 15.19 12.88 -33.04
CA ALA A 41 15.00 13.17 -31.62
C ALA A 41 13.77 14.05 -31.35
N GLY A 42 13.53 15.06 -32.19
CA GLY A 42 12.35 15.93 -32.11
C GLY A 42 11.04 15.19 -32.36
N LEU A 43 11.02 14.33 -33.38
CA LEU A 43 9.88 13.46 -33.68
C LEU A 43 9.56 12.54 -32.50
N LEU A 44 10.59 11.84 -31.98
CA LEU A 44 10.43 10.94 -30.85
C LEU A 44 9.93 11.66 -29.60
N HIS A 45 10.45 12.88 -29.35
CA HIS A 45 9.99 13.73 -28.26
C HIS A 45 8.49 14.02 -28.34
N CYS A 46 7.99 14.44 -29.50
CA CYS A 46 6.57 14.71 -29.71
C CYS A 46 5.72 13.47 -29.47
N LEU A 47 6.06 12.34 -30.12
CA LEU A 47 5.34 11.08 -29.98
C LEU A 47 5.27 10.62 -28.51
N ARG A 48 6.39 10.67 -27.79
CA ARG A 48 6.47 10.29 -26.37
C ARG A 48 5.61 11.18 -25.48
N LYS A 49 5.69 12.51 -25.65
CA LYS A 49 4.94 13.47 -24.84
C LYS A 49 3.44 13.41 -25.09
N LEU A 50 3.04 13.08 -26.32
CA LEU A 50 1.65 12.79 -26.70
C LEU A 50 1.20 11.36 -26.33
N ARG A 51 2.07 10.56 -25.69
CA ARG A 51 1.81 9.17 -25.30
C ARG A 51 1.47 8.23 -26.46
N ARG A 52 1.89 8.55 -27.68
CA ARG A 52 1.75 7.72 -28.91
C ARG A 52 2.85 6.65 -28.97
N PHE A 53 2.88 5.78 -27.96
CA PHE A 53 3.97 4.81 -27.79
C PHE A 53 4.02 3.70 -28.84
N GLU A 54 2.91 3.40 -29.52
CA GLU A 54 2.89 2.44 -30.63
C GLU A 54 3.75 2.91 -31.81
N GLU A 55 3.86 4.22 -32.01
CA GLU A 55 4.75 4.82 -33.02
C GLU A 55 6.12 5.17 -32.44
N ALA A 56 6.16 5.63 -31.17
CA ALA A 56 7.41 6.05 -30.53
C ALA A 56 8.40 4.89 -30.34
N LEU A 57 7.92 3.68 -30.00
CA LEU A 57 8.79 2.55 -29.70
C LEU A 57 9.51 1.97 -30.93
N PRO A 58 8.86 1.77 -32.09
CA PRO A 58 9.55 1.45 -33.33
C PRO A 58 10.58 2.50 -33.72
N LEU A 59 10.22 3.79 -33.66
CA LEU A 59 11.15 4.88 -33.97
C LEU A 59 12.34 4.91 -33.01
N ALA A 60 12.12 4.70 -31.71
CA ALA A 60 13.21 4.63 -30.72
C ALA A 60 14.21 3.52 -31.05
N LYS A 61 13.74 2.34 -31.48
CA LYS A 61 14.60 1.22 -31.93
C LYS A 61 15.36 1.54 -33.20
N GLU A 62 14.76 2.29 -34.12
CA GLU A 62 15.45 2.76 -35.33
C GLU A 62 16.56 3.73 -34.95
N LEU A 63 16.22 4.76 -34.18
CA LEU A 63 17.16 5.79 -33.72
C LEU A 63 18.30 5.25 -32.87
N GLU A 64 18.08 4.20 -32.08
CA GLU A 64 19.13 3.49 -31.34
C GLU A 64 20.20 2.92 -32.27
N LYS A 65 19.86 2.50 -33.49
CA LYS A 65 20.84 1.95 -34.45
C LYS A 65 21.66 3.02 -35.14
N ILE A 66 21.04 4.16 -35.46
CA ILE A 66 21.64 5.16 -36.35
C ILE A 66 22.16 6.41 -35.63
N HIS A 67 21.62 6.75 -34.46
CA HIS A 67 21.88 8.03 -33.77
C HIS A 67 22.11 7.92 -32.25
N ILE A 68 22.45 6.75 -31.70
CA ILE A 68 22.66 6.56 -30.24
C ILE A 68 23.78 7.42 -29.64
N GLY A 69 24.80 7.75 -30.45
CA GLY A 69 25.90 8.63 -30.04
C GLY A 69 25.47 10.08 -29.80
N PHE A 70 24.25 10.48 -30.21
CA PHE A 70 23.73 11.82 -29.98
C PHE A 70 22.94 11.89 -28.67
N ASP A 71 23.45 12.65 -27.71
CA ASP A 71 22.91 12.70 -26.34
C ASP A 71 21.42 13.02 -26.24
N TRP A 72 20.91 13.96 -27.05
CA TRP A 72 19.49 14.28 -27.01
C TRP A 72 18.64 13.10 -27.50
N CYS A 73 19.06 12.45 -28.58
CA CYS A 73 18.38 11.26 -29.09
C CYS A 73 18.41 10.12 -28.07
N ARG A 74 19.59 9.83 -27.50
CA ARG A 74 19.74 8.81 -26.44
C ARG A 74 18.81 9.06 -25.25
N ARG A 75 18.74 10.30 -24.76
CA ARG A 75 17.81 10.70 -23.68
C ARG A 75 16.35 10.46 -24.07
N GLU A 76 15.94 10.82 -25.28
CA GLU A 76 14.57 10.59 -25.74
C GLU A 76 14.24 9.09 -25.88
N ILE A 77 15.19 8.27 -26.33
CA ILE A 77 15.05 6.79 -26.37
C ILE A 77 14.83 6.25 -24.95
N ILE A 78 15.69 6.62 -23.99
CA ILE A 78 15.57 6.20 -22.59
C ILE A 78 14.18 6.54 -22.03
N TRP A 79 13.76 7.80 -22.15
CA TRP A 79 12.47 8.24 -21.63
C TRP A 79 11.29 7.59 -22.35
N THR A 80 11.46 7.22 -23.62
CA THR A 80 10.46 6.45 -24.37
C THR A 80 10.33 5.04 -23.82
N TYR A 81 11.43 4.34 -23.52
CA TYR A 81 11.36 3.02 -22.89
C TYR A 81 10.82 3.05 -21.47
N ILE A 82 11.16 4.08 -20.69
CA ILE A 82 10.56 4.28 -19.36
C ILE A 82 9.04 4.46 -19.48
N GLY A 83 8.57 5.34 -20.37
CA GLY A 83 7.15 5.63 -20.52
C GLY A 83 6.35 4.51 -21.20
N GLY A 84 6.91 3.91 -22.25
CA GLY A 84 6.26 2.93 -23.12
C GLY A 84 6.37 1.49 -22.65
N TYR A 85 7.36 1.16 -21.84
CA TYR A 85 7.51 -0.18 -21.26
C TYR A 85 7.41 -0.19 -19.74
N LEU A 86 8.34 0.45 -19.00
CA LEU A 86 8.39 0.35 -17.54
C LEU A 86 7.11 0.84 -16.84
N ASN A 87 6.63 2.03 -17.21
CA ASN A 87 5.43 2.62 -16.60
C ASN A 87 4.13 1.89 -16.98
N ARG A 88 4.18 1.03 -17.99
CA ARG A 88 3.05 0.23 -18.48
C ARG A 88 3.09 -1.23 -17.98
N LEU A 89 4.00 -1.57 -17.09
CA LEU A 89 4.02 -2.87 -16.42
C LEU A 89 2.78 -3.06 -15.54
N THR A 90 2.21 -4.25 -15.64
CA THR A 90 1.02 -4.71 -14.91
C THR A 90 1.38 -5.72 -13.83
N GLU A 91 0.40 -6.10 -13.01
CA GLU A 91 0.59 -7.12 -11.98
C GLU A 91 0.95 -8.50 -12.57
N LYS A 92 0.43 -8.81 -13.77
CA LYS A 92 0.66 -10.08 -14.48
C LYS A 92 2.07 -10.22 -15.05
N ASP A 93 2.78 -9.12 -15.25
CA ASP A 93 4.12 -9.16 -15.83
C ASP A 93 5.12 -9.87 -14.90
N THR A 94 6.06 -10.59 -15.49
CA THR A 94 7.08 -11.32 -14.73
C THR A 94 8.23 -10.41 -14.31
N MET A 95 8.98 -10.84 -13.29
CA MET A 95 10.22 -10.15 -12.90
C MET A 95 11.23 -10.10 -14.04
N GLY A 96 11.36 -11.19 -14.82
CA GLY A 96 12.28 -11.26 -15.95
C GLY A 96 12.00 -10.20 -17.02
N LYS A 97 10.73 -9.95 -17.35
CA LYS A 97 10.34 -8.88 -18.27
C LYS A 97 10.78 -7.50 -17.74
N THR A 98 10.53 -7.23 -16.46
CA THR A 98 10.93 -5.97 -15.82
C THR A 98 12.45 -5.78 -15.87
N LEU A 99 13.23 -6.82 -15.54
CA LEU A 99 14.69 -6.77 -15.58
C LEU A 99 15.23 -6.59 -17.00
N ASN A 100 14.66 -7.26 -18.00
CA ASN A 100 15.09 -7.11 -19.39
C ASN A 100 14.95 -5.67 -19.87
N ILE A 101 13.80 -5.02 -19.58
CA ILE A 101 13.58 -3.61 -19.94
C ILE A 101 14.54 -2.70 -19.16
N ALA A 102 14.69 -2.93 -17.86
CA ALA A 102 15.52 -2.10 -17.00
C ALA A 102 17.00 -2.18 -17.39
N ASN A 103 17.52 -3.39 -17.60
CA ASN A 103 18.90 -3.61 -18.05
C ASN A 103 19.14 -3.02 -19.45
N HIS A 104 18.17 -3.12 -20.37
CA HIS A 104 18.27 -2.43 -21.67
C HIS A 104 18.41 -0.93 -21.49
N ILE A 105 17.64 -0.31 -20.60
CA ILE A 105 17.78 1.14 -20.35
C ILE A 105 19.15 1.47 -19.75
N LEU A 106 19.72 0.61 -18.89
CA LEU A 106 21.06 0.81 -18.34
C LEU A 106 22.16 0.82 -19.40
N THR A 107 22.06 0.01 -20.46
CA THR A 107 23.05 0.03 -21.55
C THR A 107 23.06 1.35 -22.31
N LEU A 108 21.96 2.11 -22.25
CA LEU A 108 21.83 3.44 -22.84
C LEU A 108 22.41 4.56 -21.96
N GLN A 109 22.99 4.23 -20.80
CA GLN A 109 23.62 5.18 -19.87
C GLN A 109 22.66 6.32 -19.45
N PRO A 110 21.62 5.99 -18.66
CA PRO A 110 20.63 6.98 -18.22
C PRO A 110 21.24 8.01 -17.26
N ASP A 111 20.70 9.23 -17.29
CA ASP A 111 20.98 10.23 -16.26
C ASP A 111 20.39 9.82 -14.89
N ASP A 112 20.76 10.53 -13.83
CA ASP A 112 20.36 10.19 -12.46
C ASP A 112 18.83 10.09 -12.28
N LEU A 113 18.07 10.98 -12.92
CA LEU A 113 16.61 11.00 -12.80
C LEU A 113 16.00 9.78 -13.50
N ALA A 114 16.47 9.45 -14.71
CA ALA A 114 16.04 8.26 -15.43
C ALA A 114 16.46 6.99 -14.67
N MET A 115 17.69 6.94 -14.15
CA MET A 115 18.19 5.85 -13.32
C MET A 115 17.29 5.60 -12.11
N GLN A 116 16.92 6.66 -11.37
CA GLN A 116 15.99 6.57 -10.24
C GLN A 116 14.64 5.97 -10.65
N LYS A 117 14.06 6.41 -11.78
CA LYS A 117 12.80 5.86 -12.28
C LYS A 117 12.89 4.38 -12.59
N VAL A 118 14.00 3.95 -13.22
CA VAL A 118 14.25 2.54 -13.52
C VAL A 118 14.37 1.73 -12.23
N VAL A 119 15.24 2.16 -11.30
CA VAL A 119 15.46 1.44 -10.04
C VAL A 119 14.17 1.33 -9.23
N PHE A 120 13.42 2.42 -9.01
CA PHE A 120 12.19 2.34 -8.24
C PHE A 120 11.11 1.47 -8.88
N ALA A 121 11.08 1.38 -10.23
CA ALA A 121 10.18 0.45 -10.91
C ALA A 121 10.57 -1.01 -10.64
N VAL A 122 11.87 -1.33 -10.67
CA VAL A 122 12.38 -2.66 -10.31
C VAL A 122 12.10 -2.97 -8.84
N LEU A 123 12.40 -2.06 -7.91
CA LEU A 123 12.13 -2.23 -6.48
C LEU A 123 10.65 -2.48 -6.19
N LYS A 124 9.75 -1.73 -6.85
CA LYS A 124 8.31 -1.91 -6.72
C LYS A 124 7.89 -3.32 -7.15
N LYS A 125 8.38 -3.80 -8.30
CA LYS A 125 8.04 -5.13 -8.81
C LYS A 125 8.66 -6.26 -7.99
N ALA A 126 9.91 -6.11 -7.57
CA ALA A 126 10.62 -7.05 -6.70
C ALA A 126 9.88 -7.23 -5.36
N LYS A 127 9.41 -6.12 -4.76
CA LYS A 127 8.58 -6.15 -3.55
C LYS A 127 7.27 -6.91 -3.77
N GLN A 128 6.56 -6.65 -4.86
CA GLN A 128 5.29 -7.33 -5.20
C GLN A 128 5.48 -8.84 -5.33
N LEU A 129 6.57 -9.26 -5.97
CA LEU A 129 6.89 -10.67 -6.22
C LEU A 129 7.72 -11.33 -5.10
N LYS A 130 7.94 -10.62 -3.98
CA LYS A 130 8.75 -11.07 -2.83
C LYS A 130 10.17 -11.53 -3.24
N LYS A 131 10.78 -10.87 -4.23
CA LYS A 131 12.14 -11.15 -4.73
C LYS A 131 13.15 -10.20 -4.09
N MET A 132 13.49 -10.48 -2.83
CA MET A 132 14.31 -9.57 -2.02
C MET A 132 15.75 -9.45 -2.54
N ASP A 133 16.36 -10.53 -3.01
CA ASP A 133 17.73 -10.52 -3.54
C ASP A 133 17.90 -9.52 -4.68
N ILE A 134 16.92 -9.47 -5.59
CA ILE A 134 16.89 -8.51 -6.70
C ILE A 134 16.70 -7.08 -6.16
N ALA A 135 15.84 -6.88 -5.16
CA ALA A 135 15.68 -5.56 -4.57
C ALA A 135 17.02 -5.04 -4.00
N CYS A 136 17.85 -5.92 -3.44
CA CYS A 136 19.13 -5.55 -2.85
C CYS A 136 20.21 -5.27 -3.88
N GLU A 137 20.24 -6.02 -4.97
CA GLU A 137 21.11 -5.69 -6.11
C GLU A 137 20.77 -4.32 -6.73
N TRP A 138 19.49 -3.97 -6.77
CA TRP A 138 19.01 -2.77 -7.47
C TRP A 138 19.01 -1.51 -6.63
N VAL A 139 18.77 -1.59 -5.31
CA VAL A 139 18.75 -0.41 -4.44
C VAL A 139 20.11 0.30 -4.41
N ASP A 140 21.20 -0.46 -4.58
CA ASP A 140 22.57 0.04 -4.55
C ASP A 140 23.03 0.68 -5.87
N LYS A 141 22.21 0.64 -6.93
CA LYS A 141 22.49 1.34 -8.20
C LYS A 141 22.21 2.84 -8.13
N ILE A 142 21.59 3.33 -7.05
CA ILE A 142 21.36 4.76 -6.79
C ILE A 142 21.77 5.10 -5.35
N THR A 143 22.21 6.33 -5.15
CA THR A 143 22.63 6.84 -3.83
C THR A 143 21.64 7.89 -3.33
N PRO A 144 21.43 8.02 -2.00
CA PRO A 144 20.39 8.86 -1.44
C PRO A 144 20.63 10.37 -1.60
N GLU A 145 21.86 10.79 -1.88
CA GLU A 145 22.26 12.21 -2.01
C GLU A 145 21.61 12.87 -3.22
N ASN A 146 21.39 12.10 -4.29
CA ASN A 146 20.82 12.60 -5.54
C ASN A 146 19.31 12.36 -5.65
N ILE A 147 18.68 11.83 -4.61
CA ILE A 147 17.25 11.50 -4.60
C ILE A 147 16.44 12.62 -3.95
N ASP A 148 15.33 12.98 -4.60
CA ASP A 148 14.39 13.96 -4.09
C ASP A 148 13.86 13.58 -2.70
N SER A 149 14.14 14.46 -1.73
CA SER A 149 13.70 14.37 -0.34
C SER A 149 12.32 14.98 -0.11
N THR A 150 11.75 15.66 -1.11
CA THR A 150 10.42 16.24 -1.00
C THR A 150 9.35 15.14 -0.92
N PRO A 151 8.45 15.21 0.07
CA PRO A 151 7.37 14.25 0.19
C PRO A 151 6.43 14.23 -1.03
N ILE A 152 6.13 13.04 -1.55
CA ILE A 152 5.22 12.88 -2.69
C ILE A 152 3.81 13.27 -2.25
N LYS A 153 3.22 14.28 -2.89
CA LYS A 153 1.80 14.62 -2.67
C LYS A 153 0.90 13.61 -3.36
N THR A 154 -0.04 13.05 -2.60
CA THR A 154 -1.09 12.21 -3.18
C THR A 154 -2.11 13.07 -3.93
N GLU A 155 -2.93 12.46 -4.80
CA GLU A 155 -4.04 13.13 -5.50
C GLU A 155 -5.04 13.81 -4.54
N ARG A 156 -5.06 13.40 -3.26
CA ARG A 156 -5.92 13.94 -2.21
C ARG A 156 -5.27 15.08 -1.42
N GLY A 157 -4.04 15.46 -1.76
CA GLY A 157 -3.27 16.49 -1.05
C GLY A 157 -2.53 15.98 0.19
N ASP A 158 -2.73 14.72 0.59
CA ASP A 158 -2.00 14.12 1.71
C ASP A 158 -0.52 13.97 1.36
N THR A 159 0.33 14.20 2.36
CA THR A 159 1.78 14.15 2.23
C THR A 159 2.28 12.71 2.41
N GLY A 160 2.73 12.12 1.30
CA GLY A 160 3.26 10.75 1.22
C GLY A 160 4.73 10.65 1.65
N TRP A 161 5.35 9.54 1.29
CA TRP A 161 6.79 9.32 1.47
C TRP A 161 7.56 10.10 0.40
N SER A 162 8.77 10.58 0.71
CA SER A 162 9.70 11.03 -0.34
C SER A 162 10.39 9.83 -1.00
N TYR A 163 10.94 10.02 -2.20
CA TYR A 163 11.72 8.99 -2.85
C TYR A 163 12.95 8.61 -2.01
N GLN A 164 13.57 9.59 -1.35
CA GLN A 164 14.69 9.34 -0.45
C GLN A 164 14.30 8.46 0.75
N THR A 165 13.15 8.74 1.39
CA THR A 165 12.66 7.90 2.48
C THR A 165 12.31 6.49 2.01
N ILE A 166 11.77 6.35 0.79
CA ILE A 166 11.52 5.04 0.17
C ILE A 166 12.84 4.28 -0.07
N TRP A 167 13.89 4.97 -0.52
CA TRP A 167 15.21 4.38 -0.69
C TRP A 167 15.75 3.81 0.63
N TYR A 168 15.76 4.61 1.71
CA TYR A 168 16.21 4.14 3.03
C TYR A 168 15.41 2.92 3.50
N LEU A 169 14.09 2.93 3.32
CA LEU A 169 13.24 1.81 3.66
C LEU A 169 13.64 0.51 2.92
N HIS A 170 13.98 0.62 1.63
CA HIS A 170 14.45 -0.54 0.86
C HIS A 170 15.86 -0.95 1.26
N LYS A 171 16.78 -0.01 1.42
CA LYS A 171 18.18 -0.29 1.79
C LYS A 171 18.28 -0.98 3.15
N ILE A 172 17.60 -0.47 4.17
CA ILE A 172 17.58 -1.07 5.52
C ILE A 172 17.02 -2.49 5.46
N ARG A 173 15.91 -2.72 4.74
CA ARG A 173 15.37 -4.07 4.59
C ARG A 173 16.36 -5.01 3.89
N CYS A 174 17.14 -4.49 2.96
CA CYS A 174 18.18 -5.26 2.28
C CYS A 174 19.34 -5.63 3.19
N LEU A 175 19.80 -4.70 4.02
CA LEU A 175 20.80 -4.98 5.04
C LEU A 175 20.31 -6.08 6.00
N ILE A 176 19.06 -6.00 6.46
CA ILE A 176 18.43 -7.05 7.29
C ILE A 176 18.39 -8.40 6.55
N HIS A 177 18.00 -8.39 5.27
CA HIS A 177 17.94 -9.61 4.45
C HIS A 177 19.31 -10.25 4.24
N GLN A 178 20.36 -9.44 4.14
CA GLN A 178 21.75 -9.87 3.98
C GLN A 178 22.44 -10.22 5.31
N ASN A 179 21.70 -10.22 6.43
CA ASN A 179 22.22 -10.42 7.79
C ASN A 179 23.24 -9.37 8.25
N LEU A 180 23.25 -8.19 7.63
CA LEU A 180 24.06 -7.03 8.02
C LEU A 180 23.29 -6.19 9.05
N PHE A 181 23.02 -6.78 10.21
CA PHE A 181 22.10 -6.21 11.20
C PHE A 181 22.62 -4.90 11.79
N LYS A 182 23.92 -4.83 12.11
CA LYS A 182 24.54 -3.63 12.65
C LYS A 182 24.41 -2.44 11.69
N ASP A 183 24.74 -2.64 10.41
CA ASP A 183 24.60 -1.61 9.38
C ASP A 183 23.15 -1.16 9.21
N ALA A 184 22.19 -2.09 9.33
CA ALA A 184 20.77 -1.76 9.30
C ALA A 184 20.35 -0.88 10.48
N ILE A 185 20.84 -1.17 11.69
CA ILE A 185 20.57 -0.42 12.91
C ILE A 185 21.20 0.98 12.81
N ASP A 186 22.48 1.07 12.45
CA ASP A 186 23.20 2.33 12.29
C ASP A 186 22.51 3.24 11.27
N MET A 187 22.02 2.66 10.16
CA MET A 187 21.27 3.39 9.14
C MET A 187 19.89 3.84 9.64
N VAL A 188 19.19 3.03 10.43
CA VAL A 188 17.94 3.47 11.07
C VAL A 188 18.21 4.64 12.01
N ASP A 189 19.23 4.55 12.85
CA ASP A 189 19.56 5.59 13.82
C ASP A 189 19.95 6.89 13.12
N PHE A 190 20.72 6.82 12.03
CA PHE A 190 20.98 7.97 11.16
C PHE A 190 19.69 8.62 10.62
N VAL A 191 18.76 7.82 10.09
CA VAL A 191 17.48 8.34 9.57
C VAL A 191 16.63 8.97 10.67
N LEU A 192 16.66 8.40 11.89
CA LEU A 192 15.89 8.88 13.04
C LEU A 192 16.47 10.14 13.69
N GLN A 193 17.69 10.57 13.35
CA GLN A 193 18.22 11.88 13.77
C GLN A 193 17.38 13.06 13.26
N ASN A 194 16.64 12.86 12.17
CA ASN A 194 15.69 13.83 11.63
C ASN A 194 14.26 13.28 11.71
N PRO A 195 13.62 13.37 12.89
CA PRO A 195 12.22 13.01 13.13
C PRO A 195 11.29 13.37 11.98
N ASN A 196 10.54 12.39 11.47
CA ASN A 196 9.46 12.60 10.51
C ASN A 196 8.26 11.75 10.88
N GLU A 197 7.10 12.02 10.25
CA GLU A 197 5.86 11.29 10.53
C GLU A 197 5.94 9.76 10.34
N LYS A 198 7.00 9.26 9.70
CA LYS A 198 7.20 7.85 9.34
C LYS A 198 8.20 7.13 10.25
N GLU A 199 8.67 7.77 11.34
CA GLU A 199 9.57 7.18 12.34
C GLU A 199 9.19 5.76 12.78
N LYS A 200 7.89 5.51 13.02
CA LYS A 200 7.42 4.19 13.48
C LYS A 200 7.82 3.05 12.56
N TYR A 201 7.94 3.30 11.25
CA TYR A 201 8.36 2.29 10.29
C TYR A 201 9.85 1.97 10.42
N PHE A 202 10.67 2.99 10.69
CA PHE A 202 12.11 2.82 10.92
C PHE A 202 12.38 2.15 12.27
N LYS A 203 11.69 2.58 13.34
CA LYS A 203 11.74 1.93 14.66
C LYS A 203 11.36 0.45 14.58
N ARG A 204 10.31 0.11 13.81
CA ARG A 204 9.93 -1.27 13.52
C ARG A 204 11.05 -2.06 12.81
N LEU A 205 11.74 -1.45 11.84
CA LEU A 205 12.87 -2.09 11.16
C LEU A 205 14.07 -2.30 12.09
N LYS A 206 14.36 -1.34 12.99
CA LYS A 206 15.38 -1.51 14.03
C LYS A 206 15.05 -2.68 14.95
N ALA A 207 13.82 -2.76 15.46
CA ALA A 207 13.38 -3.92 16.25
C ALA A 207 13.53 -5.24 15.46
N THR A 208 13.21 -5.24 14.17
CA THR A 208 13.37 -6.43 13.31
C THR A 208 14.85 -6.84 13.18
N ALA A 209 15.75 -5.88 13.01
CA ALA A 209 17.19 -6.13 12.93
C ALA A 209 17.73 -6.68 14.26
N LEU A 210 17.35 -6.07 15.39
CA LEU A 210 17.72 -6.51 16.74
C LEU A 210 17.24 -7.95 17.03
N LEU A 211 15.98 -8.28 16.70
CA LEU A 211 15.48 -9.65 16.85
C LEU A 211 16.32 -10.67 16.09
N LYS A 212 16.66 -10.37 14.84
CA LYS A 212 17.48 -11.26 14.01
C LYS A 212 18.94 -11.34 14.47
N GLN A 213 19.43 -10.31 15.13
CA GLN A 213 20.74 -10.28 15.78
C GLN A 213 20.75 -11.08 17.10
N GLY A 214 19.59 -11.29 17.72
CA GLY A 214 19.44 -11.98 19.01
C GLY A 214 19.21 -11.04 20.20
N ASP A 215 19.16 -9.72 19.98
CA ASP A 215 18.93 -8.71 21.01
C ASP A 215 17.42 -8.53 21.28
N ILE A 216 16.81 -9.58 21.83
CA ILE A 216 15.35 -9.70 22.01
C ILE A 216 14.81 -8.61 22.95
N ASP A 217 15.50 -8.33 24.06
CA ASP A 217 15.04 -7.37 25.08
C ASP A 217 14.93 -5.95 24.53
N GLU A 218 15.90 -5.50 23.74
CA GLU A 218 15.87 -4.17 23.13
C GLU A 218 14.79 -4.07 22.05
N ALA A 219 14.64 -5.12 21.24
CA ALA A 219 13.57 -5.17 20.25
C ALA A 219 12.18 -5.13 20.89
N GLU A 220 11.99 -5.84 22.00
CA GLU A 220 10.76 -5.84 22.77
C GLU A 220 10.47 -4.44 23.33
N ALA A 221 11.47 -3.78 23.93
CA ALA A 221 11.30 -2.43 24.45
C ALA A 221 10.81 -1.45 23.37
N ILE A 222 11.36 -1.55 22.15
CA ILE A 222 10.93 -0.74 21.01
C ILE A 222 9.48 -1.05 20.60
N LEU A 223 9.16 -2.33 20.37
CA LEU A 223 7.81 -2.71 19.92
C LEU A 223 6.75 -2.43 20.97
N GLN A 224 7.03 -2.73 22.24
CA GLN A 224 6.16 -2.42 23.36
C GLN A 224 5.90 -0.90 23.46
N PHE A 225 6.93 -0.08 23.29
CA PHE A 225 6.77 1.38 23.26
C PHE A 225 5.84 1.82 22.12
N LEU A 226 6.02 1.27 20.91
CA LEU A 226 5.16 1.57 19.77
C LEU A 226 3.70 1.13 19.99
N CYS A 227 3.49 0.03 20.73
CA CYS A 227 2.16 -0.48 21.09
C CYS A 227 1.45 0.30 22.20
N LYS A 228 2.11 1.25 22.89
CA LYS A 228 1.48 2.12 23.91
C LYS A 228 0.72 3.31 23.30
N ALA A 229 0.83 3.54 21.99
CA ALA A 229 0.15 4.65 21.34
C ALA A 229 -1.39 4.53 21.39
N ARG A 230 -2.09 5.68 21.42
CA ARG A 230 -3.57 5.72 21.49
C ARG A 230 -4.26 5.00 20.32
N ARG A 231 -3.64 5.01 19.15
CA ARG A 231 -4.07 4.27 17.95
C ARG A 231 -2.86 3.56 17.39
N VAL A 232 -2.80 2.26 17.60
CA VAL A 232 -1.74 1.40 17.11
C VAL A 232 -2.20 0.74 15.83
N GLU A 233 -1.36 0.72 14.81
CA GLU A 233 -1.65 -0.06 13.62
C GLU A 233 -1.58 -1.56 13.89
N TRP A 234 -2.48 -2.33 13.28
CA TRP A 234 -2.57 -3.79 13.47
C TRP A 234 -1.23 -4.50 13.27
N TRP A 235 -0.40 -4.05 12.33
CA TRP A 235 0.87 -4.69 12.02
C TRP A 235 1.92 -4.51 13.12
N LEU A 236 1.85 -3.44 13.92
CA LEU A 236 2.72 -3.29 15.11
C LEU A 236 2.29 -4.26 16.21
N LEU A 237 0.99 -4.36 16.44
CA LEU A 237 0.42 -5.29 17.42
C LEU A 237 0.75 -6.74 17.06
N TYR A 238 0.67 -7.08 15.76
CA TYR A 238 1.03 -8.39 15.26
C TYR A 238 2.53 -8.69 15.37
N ASP A 239 3.41 -7.75 15.00
CA ASP A 239 4.86 -7.95 15.19
C ASP A 239 5.21 -8.16 16.67
N TYR A 240 4.60 -7.39 17.57
CA TYR A 240 4.78 -7.59 19.01
C TYR A 240 4.24 -8.94 19.47
N ALA A 241 3.08 -9.37 18.98
CA ALA A 241 2.53 -10.69 19.27
C ALA A 241 3.49 -11.82 18.86
N MET A 242 4.12 -11.71 17.69
CA MET A 242 5.09 -12.71 17.21
C MET A 242 6.30 -12.81 18.16
N LEU A 243 6.87 -11.67 18.57
CA LEU A 243 7.97 -11.64 19.55
C LEU A 243 7.57 -12.30 20.87
N ILE A 244 6.42 -11.92 21.43
CA ILE A 244 5.93 -12.46 22.71
C ILE A 244 5.65 -13.97 22.61
N SER A 245 5.19 -14.44 21.44
CA SER A 245 5.01 -15.86 21.17
C SER A 245 6.35 -16.61 21.17
N GLU A 246 7.38 -16.05 20.54
CA GLU A 246 8.75 -16.61 20.51
C GLU A 246 9.36 -16.70 21.92
N LYS A 247 9.03 -15.77 22.82
CA LYS A 247 9.40 -15.82 24.25
C LYS A 247 8.64 -16.89 25.05
N GLY A 248 7.63 -17.54 24.45
CA GLY A 248 6.81 -18.58 25.09
C GLY A 248 5.55 -18.06 25.79
N GLU A 249 5.30 -16.75 25.78
CA GLU A 249 4.10 -16.12 26.35
C GLU A 249 2.90 -16.22 25.39
N LYS A 250 2.59 -17.43 24.95
CA LYS A 250 1.63 -17.74 23.87
C LYS A 250 0.23 -17.17 24.08
N THR A 251 -0.27 -17.17 25.32
CA THR A 251 -1.59 -16.60 25.64
C THR A 251 -1.61 -15.09 25.40
N VAL A 252 -0.59 -14.38 25.87
CA VAL A 252 -0.47 -12.92 25.70
C VAL A 252 -0.30 -12.57 24.22
N ALA A 253 0.52 -13.34 23.49
CA ALA A 253 0.67 -13.19 22.05
C ALA A 253 -0.67 -13.31 21.31
N LEU A 254 -1.49 -14.31 21.65
CA LEU A 254 -2.80 -14.50 21.05
C LEU A 254 -3.73 -13.31 21.31
N ASP A 255 -3.69 -12.71 22.51
CA ASP A 255 -4.47 -11.51 22.84
C ASP A 255 -4.06 -10.30 21.99
N TYR A 256 -2.76 -10.12 21.74
CA TYR A 256 -2.28 -9.08 20.82
C TYR A 256 -2.68 -9.35 19.36
N MET A 257 -2.69 -10.60 18.91
CA MET A 257 -3.21 -10.98 17.59
C MET A 257 -4.70 -10.63 17.48
N TYR A 258 -5.50 -10.91 18.51
CA TYR A 258 -6.93 -10.58 18.56
C TYR A 258 -7.19 -9.07 18.55
N LYS A 259 -6.39 -8.29 19.30
CA LYS A 259 -6.43 -6.84 19.27
C LYS A 259 -6.08 -6.28 17.89
N ALA A 260 -5.06 -6.85 17.25
CA ALA A 260 -4.66 -6.50 15.89
C ALA A 260 -5.76 -6.81 14.87
N ALA A 261 -6.32 -8.03 14.88
CA ALA A 261 -7.42 -8.45 14.00
C ALA A 261 -8.66 -7.55 14.16
N SER A 262 -9.01 -7.18 15.39
CA SER A 262 -10.14 -6.30 15.70
C SER A 262 -9.98 -4.87 15.16
N SER A 263 -8.72 -4.43 14.95
CA SER A 263 -8.43 -3.06 14.50
C SER A 263 -8.46 -2.89 12.97
N GLU A 264 -8.39 -3.97 12.21
CA GLU A 264 -8.40 -3.94 10.74
C GLU A 264 -9.79 -4.27 10.17
N LYS A 265 -10.20 -3.54 9.13
CA LYS A 265 -11.49 -3.72 8.47
C LYS A 265 -11.39 -4.63 7.25
N ARG A 266 -10.23 -4.65 6.58
CA ARG A 266 -9.98 -5.43 5.37
C ARG A 266 -9.29 -6.75 5.73
N LEU A 267 -10.08 -7.82 5.81
CA LEU A 267 -9.61 -9.15 6.22
C LEU A 267 -8.53 -9.71 5.27
N GLU A 268 -8.58 -9.33 4.00
CA GLU A 268 -7.60 -9.71 2.98
C GLU A 268 -6.17 -9.29 3.39
N GLY A 269 -6.03 -8.17 4.10
CA GLY A 269 -4.76 -7.62 4.54
C GLY A 269 -4.15 -8.32 5.77
N ILE A 270 -4.95 -9.09 6.52
CA ILE A 270 -4.54 -9.73 7.79
C ILE A 270 -4.64 -11.26 7.73
N LEU A 271 -4.71 -11.86 6.54
CA LEU A 271 -4.80 -13.32 6.40
C LEU A 271 -3.67 -14.07 7.10
N GLY A 272 -2.44 -13.56 7.04
CA GLY A 272 -1.30 -14.16 7.73
C GLY A 272 -1.49 -14.16 9.25
N LEU A 273 -1.97 -13.04 9.80
CA LEU A 273 -2.30 -12.91 11.21
C LEU A 273 -3.40 -13.88 11.65
N ILE A 274 -4.49 -13.99 10.87
CA ILE A 274 -5.60 -14.91 11.18
C ILE A 274 -5.10 -16.36 11.15
N LEU A 275 -4.22 -16.70 10.20
CA LEU A 275 -3.61 -18.02 10.11
C LEU A 275 -2.72 -18.33 11.32
N ASP A 276 -1.89 -17.38 11.75
CA ASP A 276 -1.02 -17.57 12.91
C ASP A 276 -1.83 -17.64 14.21
N ALA A 277 -2.90 -16.86 14.33
CA ALA A 277 -3.85 -16.99 15.44
C ALA A 277 -4.51 -18.37 15.47
N ALA A 278 -4.80 -18.98 14.30
CA ALA A 278 -5.32 -20.35 14.23
C ALA A 278 -4.29 -21.37 14.78
N LYS A 279 -3.05 -21.29 14.30
CA LYS A 279 -1.95 -22.15 14.72
C LYS A 279 -1.69 -22.03 16.23
N LEU A 280 -1.59 -20.80 16.73
CA LEU A 280 -1.36 -20.53 18.15
C LEU A 280 -2.54 -20.99 19.02
N SER A 281 -3.78 -20.84 18.55
CA SER A 281 -4.97 -21.37 19.23
C SER A 281 -4.93 -22.90 19.33
N LYS A 282 -4.50 -23.61 18.28
CA LYS A 282 -4.30 -25.07 18.30
C LYS A 282 -3.26 -25.46 19.36
N GLU A 283 -2.13 -24.76 19.41
CA GLU A 283 -1.07 -25.00 20.40
C GLU A 283 -1.56 -24.79 21.84
N LEU A 284 -2.43 -23.81 22.06
CA LEU A 284 -3.09 -23.54 23.34
C LEU A 284 -4.28 -24.49 23.62
N LYS A 285 -4.49 -25.51 22.79
CA LYS A 285 -5.60 -26.48 22.87
C LYS A 285 -6.99 -25.85 22.76
N ARG A 286 -7.10 -24.66 22.17
CA ARG A 286 -8.36 -23.96 21.88
C ARG A 286 -8.87 -24.38 20.50
N MET A 287 -9.36 -25.62 20.42
CA MET A 287 -9.61 -26.29 19.13
C MET A 287 -10.73 -25.64 18.32
N GLU A 288 -11.82 -25.19 18.97
CA GLU A 288 -12.91 -24.47 18.29
C GLU A 288 -12.41 -23.14 17.71
N GLU A 289 -11.63 -22.38 18.48
CA GLU A 289 -11.00 -21.13 18.03
C GLU A 289 -10.13 -21.38 16.80
N SER A 290 -9.23 -22.36 16.88
CA SER A 290 -8.36 -22.76 15.78
C SER A 290 -9.15 -23.09 14.50
N PHE A 291 -10.18 -23.93 14.63
CA PHE A 291 -11.03 -24.36 13.52
C PHE A 291 -11.67 -23.18 12.79
N PHE A 292 -12.31 -22.26 13.52
CA PHE A 292 -12.97 -21.12 12.89
C PHE A 292 -11.99 -20.16 12.22
N HIS A 293 -10.79 -19.97 12.77
CA HIS A 293 -9.77 -19.14 12.14
C HIS A 293 -9.25 -19.78 10.84
N PHE A 294 -8.93 -21.09 10.83
CA PHE A 294 -8.55 -21.79 9.60
C PHE A 294 -9.67 -21.74 8.55
N GLN A 295 -10.93 -21.94 8.96
CA GLN A 295 -12.08 -21.90 8.07
C GLN A 295 -12.26 -20.50 7.47
N LEU A 296 -12.08 -19.44 8.27
CA LEU A 296 -12.16 -18.06 7.78
C LEU A 296 -11.05 -17.78 6.74
N VAL A 297 -9.82 -18.22 6.98
CA VAL A 297 -8.72 -18.11 6.00
C VAL A 297 -9.10 -18.80 4.70
N LYS A 298 -9.56 -20.06 4.75
CA LYS A 298 -10.00 -20.83 3.58
C LYS A 298 -11.07 -20.07 2.78
N LEU A 299 -12.14 -19.62 3.43
CA LEU A 299 -13.28 -18.95 2.80
C LEU A 299 -12.90 -17.61 2.15
N ILE A 300 -11.98 -16.85 2.76
CA ILE A 300 -11.46 -15.61 2.15
C ILE A 300 -10.68 -15.94 0.87
N ARG A 301 -9.84 -16.98 0.88
CA ARG A 301 -9.05 -17.37 -0.30
C ARG A 301 -9.95 -17.85 -1.43
N GLU A 302 -10.95 -18.66 -1.14
CA GLU A 302 -11.95 -19.13 -2.11
C GLU A 302 -12.70 -17.96 -2.75
N LYS A 303 -13.22 -17.03 -1.95
CA LYS A 303 -13.93 -15.84 -2.43
C LYS A 303 -13.09 -15.00 -3.40
N ASN A 304 -11.77 -14.97 -3.22
CA ASN A 304 -10.84 -14.20 -4.05
C ASN A 304 -10.20 -15.02 -5.18
N GLY A 305 -10.55 -16.30 -5.34
CA GLY A 305 -9.95 -17.19 -6.34
C GLY A 305 -8.46 -17.45 -6.09
N TRP A 306 -8.00 -17.36 -4.84
CA TRP A 306 -6.61 -17.62 -4.46
C TRP A 306 -6.39 -19.10 -4.16
N SER A 307 -5.21 -19.63 -4.51
CA SER A 307 -4.83 -21.01 -4.21
C SER A 307 -4.87 -21.28 -2.71
N ILE A 308 -5.47 -22.37 -2.26
CA ILE A 308 -5.53 -22.72 -0.83
C ILE A 308 -4.32 -23.59 -0.51
N GLN A 309 -3.62 -23.31 0.59
CA GLN A 309 -2.47 -24.11 1.02
C GLN A 309 -2.94 -25.47 1.56
N GLU A 310 -2.27 -26.56 1.18
CA GLU A 310 -2.60 -27.91 1.64
C GLU A 310 -2.59 -28.04 3.16
N GLU A 311 -1.68 -27.33 3.84
CA GLU A 311 -1.61 -27.26 5.30
C GLU A 311 -2.96 -26.86 5.91
N ILE A 312 -3.62 -25.84 5.36
CA ILE A 312 -4.93 -25.36 5.86
C ILE A 312 -6.00 -26.43 5.71
N LEU A 313 -6.01 -27.14 4.58
CA LEU A 313 -6.99 -28.20 4.32
C LEU A 313 -6.79 -29.40 5.24
N LYS A 314 -5.54 -29.81 5.44
CA LYS A 314 -5.17 -30.89 6.36
C LYS A 314 -5.57 -30.55 7.80
N GLU A 315 -5.25 -29.35 8.25
CA GLU A 315 -5.60 -28.85 9.59
C GLU A 315 -7.12 -28.84 9.83
N LEU A 316 -7.90 -28.37 8.85
CA LEU A 316 -9.36 -28.41 8.93
C LEU A 316 -9.91 -29.83 8.98
N GLN A 317 -9.35 -30.75 8.19
CA GLN A 317 -9.77 -32.16 8.19
C GLN A 317 -9.49 -32.81 9.56
N GLU A 318 -8.29 -32.63 10.10
CA GLU A 318 -7.90 -33.15 11.42
C GLU A 318 -8.82 -32.64 12.53
N LEU A 319 -9.05 -31.32 12.59
CA LEU A 319 -9.91 -30.70 13.61
C LEU A 319 -11.36 -31.16 13.48
N SER A 320 -11.88 -31.30 12.25
CA SER A 320 -13.25 -31.77 12.02
C SER A 320 -13.43 -33.23 12.46
N THR A 321 -12.47 -34.10 12.14
CA THR A 321 -12.54 -35.52 12.51
C THR A 321 -12.38 -35.76 14.01
N GLN A 322 -11.50 -35.01 14.68
CA GLN A 322 -11.22 -35.21 16.10
C GLN A 322 -12.27 -34.61 17.04
N HIS A 323 -12.93 -33.52 16.62
CA HIS A 323 -13.81 -32.74 17.50
C HIS A 323 -15.24 -32.57 16.97
N ASP A 324 -15.60 -33.26 15.88
CA ASP A 324 -16.94 -33.25 15.26
C ASP A 324 -17.41 -31.83 14.88
N PHE A 325 -16.49 -30.99 14.39
CA PHE A 325 -16.84 -29.66 13.90
C PHE A 325 -17.49 -29.74 12.52
N ASN A 326 -18.58 -29.00 12.33
CA ASN A 326 -19.27 -28.91 11.04
C ASN A 326 -18.38 -28.21 10.00
N SER A 327 -17.98 -28.94 8.96
CA SER A 327 -17.14 -28.40 7.87
C SER A 327 -17.87 -27.46 6.90
N SER A 328 -19.21 -27.44 6.93
CA SER A 328 -20.07 -26.66 6.02
C SER A 328 -20.39 -25.24 6.54
N VAL A 329 -19.47 -24.64 7.30
CA VAL A 329 -19.61 -23.29 7.86
C VAL A 329 -19.49 -22.24 6.77
N THR A 330 -20.43 -21.30 6.76
CA THR A 330 -20.46 -20.16 5.82
C THR A 330 -19.52 -19.03 6.26
N PHE A 331 -19.17 -18.13 5.33
CA PHE A 331 -18.31 -16.97 5.61
C PHE A 331 -18.85 -16.06 6.74
N PRO A 332 -20.14 -15.65 6.75
CA PRO A 332 -20.68 -14.84 7.84
C PRO A 332 -20.60 -15.52 9.21
N GLU A 333 -20.81 -16.83 9.27
CA GLU A 333 -20.75 -17.61 10.50
C GLU A 333 -19.31 -17.71 11.03
N ALA A 334 -18.35 -18.09 10.17
CA ALA A 334 -16.94 -18.16 10.53
C ALA A 334 -16.42 -16.80 11.02
N LEU A 335 -16.77 -15.71 10.32
CA LEU A 335 -16.38 -14.36 10.70
C LEU A 335 -17.01 -13.94 12.04
N LYS A 336 -18.28 -14.24 12.27
CA LYS A 336 -18.97 -13.93 13.53
C LYS A 336 -18.30 -14.64 14.70
N LYS A 337 -17.99 -15.93 14.54
CA LYS A 337 -17.27 -16.73 15.55
C LYS A 337 -15.89 -16.15 15.83
N CYS A 338 -15.07 -15.92 14.80
CA CYS A 338 -13.75 -15.30 14.96
C CYS A 338 -13.82 -13.95 15.71
N ARG A 339 -14.75 -13.07 15.33
CA ARG A 339 -14.93 -11.77 15.99
C ARG A 339 -15.34 -11.89 17.46
N SER A 340 -16.07 -12.93 17.84
CA SER A 340 -16.42 -13.17 19.23
C SER A 340 -15.18 -13.50 20.07
N TYR A 341 -14.24 -14.28 19.53
CA TYR A 341 -12.95 -14.54 20.17
C TYR A 341 -12.08 -13.28 20.22
N TRP A 342 -12.04 -12.51 19.14
CA TRP A 342 -11.25 -11.28 19.11
C TRP A 342 -11.71 -10.22 20.12
N GLY A 343 -13.02 -10.17 20.38
CA GLY A 343 -13.64 -9.23 21.31
C GLY A 343 -13.62 -9.69 22.78
N ALA A 344 -13.51 -10.99 23.05
CA ALA A 344 -13.61 -11.55 24.40
C ALA A 344 -12.44 -11.15 25.33
N ASN A 345 -11.26 -10.90 24.77
CA ASN A 345 -10.04 -10.60 25.55
C ASN A 345 -9.65 -9.11 25.54
N LEU A 346 -10.55 -8.21 25.09
CA LEU A 346 -10.35 -6.76 25.21
C LEU A 346 -10.63 -6.23 26.63
N THR A 347 -10.70 -7.11 27.64
CA THR A 347 -10.81 -6.80 29.07
C THR A 347 -9.46 -6.43 29.69
N GLU A 348 -8.71 -5.52 29.06
CA GLU A 348 -8.05 -4.52 29.88
C GLU A 348 -9.02 -3.36 30.01
N PRO A 349 -9.27 -2.84 31.23
CA PRO A 349 -9.84 -1.52 31.35
C PRO A 349 -8.78 -0.60 30.75
N SER A 350 -8.92 -0.30 29.46
CA SER A 350 -8.24 0.82 28.84
C SER A 350 -8.51 1.98 29.79
N ARG A 351 -7.47 2.32 30.57
CA ARG A 351 -7.43 3.43 31.53
C ARG A 351 -8.22 4.53 30.90
N SER A 352 -9.43 4.72 31.42
CA SER A 352 -10.39 5.72 30.96
C SER A 352 -10.27 5.99 29.45
N MET A 353 -11.12 5.32 28.64
CA MET A 353 -11.89 6.18 27.74
C MET A 353 -12.52 7.23 28.65
N GLU A 354 -11.83 8.36 28.80
CA GLU A 354 -12.43 9.59 29.24
C GLU A 354 -13.77 9.62 28.51
N LYS A 355 -14.81 9.64 29.34
CA LYS A 355 -16.19 9.86 28.95
C LYS A 355 -16.22 11.10 28.04
N LYS A 356 -15.93 10.94 26.76
CA LYS A 356 -16.22 11.96 25.76
C LYS A 356 -17.70 11.85 25.48
N ASN A 357 -18.47 12.48 26.37
CA ASN A 357 -19.88 12.85 26.25
C ASN A 357 -20.70 11.92 25.35
N LYS A 358 -20.75 10.62 25.64
CA LYS A 358 -21.63 9.70 24.90
C LYS A 358 -23.07 10.02 25.32
N ARG A 359 -23.94 10.33 24.35
CA ARG A 359 -25.38 10.42 24.59
C ARG A 359 -25.99 9.08 24.26
N THR A 360 -26.75 8.49 25.18
CA THR A 360 -27.30 7.15 25.01
C THR A 360 -28.82 7.18 24.86
N SER A 361 -29.36 6.16 24.18
CA SER A 361 -30.81 5.93 24.09
C SER A 361 -31.60 7.10 23.47
N LEU A 362 -31.02 7.76 22.46
CA LEU A 362 -31.70 8.79 21.68
C LEU A 362 -32.71 8.14 20.72
N SER A 363 -33.80 8.85 20.43
CA SER A 363 -34.77 8.46 19.40
C SER A 363 -34.87 9.56 18.37
N GLY A 364 -34.86 9.22 17.09
CA GLY A 364 -34.91 10.20 16.02
C GLY A 364 -35.42 9.63 14.71
N VAL A 365 -35.57 10.52 13.73
CA VAL A 365 -36.11 10.21 12.40
C VAL A 365 -34.99 10.30 11.37
N VAL A 366 -34.86 9.27 10.55
CA VAL A 366 -33.88 9.24 9.46
C VAL A 366 -34.26 10.23 8.37
N LYS A 367 -33.27 11.01 7.93
CA LYS A 367 -33.33 11.87 6.75
C LYS A 367 -32.23 11.47 5.78
N LEU A 368 -32.62 10.87 4.66
CA LEU A 368 -31.70 10.46 3.62
C LEU A 368 -31.06 11.69 2.96
N ALA A 369 -29.80 11.56 2.55
CA ALA A 369 -29.16 12.55 1.68
C ALA A 369 -29.61 12.32 0.22
N LYS A 370 -28.96 13.00 -0.73
CA LYS A 370 -29.23 12.80 -2.17
C LYS A 370 -29.13 11.32 -2.54
N GLU A 371 -29.93 10.90 -3.52
CA GLU A 371 -29.97 9.52 -4.01
C GLU A 371 -28.54 9.00 -4.33
N GLY A 372 -28.19 7.85 -3.79
CA GLY A 372 -26.86 7.24 -3.91
C GLY A 372 -25.77 7.73 -2.93
N ALA A 373 -26.05 8.69 -2.05
CA ALA A 373 -25.08 9.13 -1.05
C ALA A 373 -24.84 8.03 0.01
N PRO A 374 -23.59 7.76 0.42
CA PRO A 374 -23.27 6.70 1.39
C PRO A 374 -23.60 7.08 2.86
N TYR A 375 -24.27 8.21 3.07
CA TYR A 375 -24.54 8.78 4.39
C TYR A 375 -25.95 9.37 4.46
N CYS A 376 -26.46 9.46 5.69
CA CYS A 376 -27.73 10.12 6.01
C CYS A 376 -27.61 10.82 7.37
N PHE A 377 -28.69 11.48 7.80
CA PHE A 377 -28.75 12.15 9.09
C PHE A 377 -29.93 11.64 9.90
N ILE A 378 -29.75 11.42 11.20
CA ILE A 378 -30.87 11.21 12.12
C ILE A 378 -31.20 12.54 12.78
N HIS A 379 -32.45 12.99 12.68
CA HIS A 379 -32.94 14.19 13.35
C HIS A 379 -33.59 13.80 14.67
N CYS A 380 -33.06 14.36 15.75
CA CYS A 380 -33.64 14.25 17.09
C CYS A 380 -33.79 15.67 17.62
N ASN A 381 -35.03 16.09 17.87
CA ASN A 381 -35.37 17.46 18.27
C ASN A 381 -34.84 18.52 17.27
N LYS A 382 -33.94 19.40 17.71
CA LYS A 382 -33.32 20.47 16.90
C LYS A 382 -31.90 20.14 16.42
N GLU A 383 -31.44 18.91 16.63
CA GLU A 383 -30.08 18.48 16.29
C GLU A 383 -30.10 17.41 15.19
N SER A 384 -29.09 17.46 14.33
CA SER A 384 -28.85 16.47 13.28
C SER A 384 -27.60 15.66 13.61
N PHE A 385 -27.73 14.35 13.57
CA PHE A 385 -26.67 13.39 13.87
C PHE A 385 -26.24 12.72 12.58
N TYR A 386 -24.95 12.80 12.25
CA TYR A 386 -24.39 12.18 11.06
C TYR A 386 -24.32 10.65 11.22
N CYS A 387 -24.63 9.89 10.17
CA CYS A 387 -24.47 8.42 10.14
C CYS A 387 -24.20 7.93 8.72
N LEU A 388 -23.56 6.76 8.61
CA LEU A 388 -23.40 6.07 7.33
C LEU A 388 -24.60 5.15 7.10
N ILE A 389 -24.97 4.94 5.84
CA ILE A 389 -26.01 3.95 5.50
C ILE A 389 -25.60 2.55 5.97
N SER A 390 -24.30 2.23 5.93
CA SER A 390 -23.75 0.97 6.45
C SER A 390 -23.84 0.80 7.97
N ASP A 391 -24.17 1.87 8.72
CA ASP A 391 -24.32 1.80 10.18
C ASP A 391 -25.73 1.27 10.57
N PHE A 392 -26.64 1.07 9.62
CA PHE A 392 -27.97 0.51 9.85
C PHE A 392 -27.99 -1.02 9.68
N PRO A 393 -28.83 -1.74 10.45
CA PRO A 393 -29.00 -3.19 10.29
C PRO A 393 -29.72 -3.58 8.99
N ALA A 394 -30.53 -2.69 8.43
CA ALA A 394 -31.22 -2.83 7.14
C ALA A 394 -31.20 -1.49 6.38
N SER A 395 -31.48 -1.50 5.08
CA SER A 395 -31.50 -0.29 4.27
C SER A 395 -32.46 0.76 4.86
N PRO A 396 -31.96 1.95 5.25
CA PRO A 396 -32.78 2.97 5.88
C PRO A 396 -33.74 3.61 4.87
N VAL A 397 -34.96 3.93 5.33
CA VAL A 397 -35.97 4.66 4.56
C VAL A 397 -36.09 6.07 5.12
N ASP A 398 -36.32 7.06 4.23
CA ASP A 398 -36.57 8.44 4.66
C ASP A 398 -37.82 8.49 5.57
N GLY A 399 -37.73 9.16 6.71
CA GLY A 399 -38.82 9.20 7.69
C GLY A 399 -38.85 8.02 8.69
N MET A 400 -37.96 7.03 8.58
CA MET A 400 -37.90 5.89 9.52
C MET A 400 -37.54 6.35 10.94
N SER A 401 -38.27 5.86 11.94
CA SER A 401 -37.96 6.07 13.36
C SER A 401 -36.92 5.07 13.84
N VAL A 402 -35.87 5.56 14.52
CA VAL A 402 -34.76 4.74 15.01
C VAL A 402 -34.34 5.13 16.43
N LYS A 403 -33.79 4.16 17.16
CA LYS A 403 -33.06 4.38 18.41
C LYS A 403 -31.56 4.32 18.15
N PHE A 404 -30.78 5.16 18.83
CA PHE A 404 -29.34 5.24 18.61
C PHE A 404 -28.59 5.84 19.82
N ASP A 405 -27.28 5.66 19.84
CA ASP A 405 -26.35 6.40 20.68
C ASP A 405 -25.61 7.46 19.85
N ALA A 406 -25.12 8.54 20.44
CA ALA A 406 -24.31 9.54 19.76
C ALA A 406 -22.93 9.70 20.41
N ILE A 407 -21.91 9.79 19.56
CA ILE A 407 -20.54 10.13 19.93
C ILE A 407 -20.12 11.44 19.27
N GLN A 408 -19.26 12.20 19.93
CA GLN A 408 -18.75 13.45 19.38
C GLN A 408 -17.92 13.17 18.11
N SER A 409 -18.11 14.01 17.11
CA SER A 409 -17.47 13.97 15.79
C SER A 409 -17.04 15.37 15.40
N TYR A 410 -16.38 15.52 14.25
CA TYR A 410 -15.99 16.81 13.71
C TYR A 410 -16.52 16.96 12.29
N ASP A 411 -17.33 18.00 12.05
CA ASP A 411 -17.78 18.34 10.71
C ASP A 411 -16.66 19.14 10.01
N LYS A 412 -15.88 18.46 9.16
CA LYS A 412 -14.77 19.07 8.40
C LYS A 412 -15.24 20.20 7.48
N LYS A 413 -16.48 20.17 7.01
CA LYS A 413 -17.02 21.20 6.10
C LYS A 413 -17.41 22.46 6.87
N LYS A 414 -17.90 22.31 8.10
CA LYS A 414 -18.32 23.43 8.96
C LYS A 414 -17.27 23.83 10.01
N GLN A 415 -16.13 23.14 10.05
CA GLN A 415 -15.03 23.35 11.00
C GLN A 415 -15.51 23.47 12.46
N LYS A 416 -16.42 22.57 12.85
CA LYS A 416 -16.99 22.56 14.19
C LYS A 416 -17.24 21.16 14.70
N GLU A 417 -17.30 21.03 16.01
CA GLU A 417 -17.74 19.81 16.67
C GLU A 417 -19.17 19.47 16.24
N SER A 418 -19.40 18.17 16.02
CA SER A 418 -20.68 17.62 15.62
C SER A 418 -20.90 16.29 16.33
N TRP A 419 -21.97 15.58 15.97
CA TRP A 419 -22.34 14.31 16.56
C TRP A 419 -22.50 13.24 15.48
N LYS A 420 -21.92 12.07 15.71
CA LYS A 420 -22.13 10.87 14.90
C LYS A 420 -23.03 9.90 15.65
N ALA A 421 -24.09 9.42 15.00
CA ALA A 421 -24.91 8.34 15.51
C ALA A 421 -24.21 6.98 15.34
N VAL A 422 -24.33 6.13 16.36
CA VAL A 422 -23.80 4.77 16.45
C VAL A 422 -24.83 3.86 17.14
N ASN A 423 -24.68 2.54 17.04
CA ASN A 423 -25.62 1.56 17.61
C ASN A 423 -27.08 1.82 17.17
N ILE A 424 -27.29 2.05 15.88
CA ILE A 424 -28.60 2.40 15.33
C ILE A 424 -29.47 1.15 15.25
N ILE A 425 -30.68 1.22 15.79
CA ILE A 425 -31.67 0.14 15.79
C ILE A 425 -32.96 0.71 15.20
N SER A 426 -33.47 0.06 14.15
CA SER A 426 -34.79 0.37 13.58
C SER A 426 -35.89 -0.09 14.54
N ASN A 427 -36.88 0.78 14.78
CA ASN A 427 -38.10 0.39 15.49
C ASN A 427 -39.03 -0.41 14.59
#